data_AF-A0AAW5MSL9-F1
#
_entry.id   AF-A0AAW5MSL9-F1
#
_cell.length_a   1.000
_cell.length_b   1.000
_cell.length_c   1.000
_cell.angle_alpha   90.00
_cell.angle_beta   90.00
_cell.angle_gamma   90.00
#
_symmetry.space_group_name_H-M   'P 1'
#
loop_
_entity.id
_entity.type
_entity.pdbx_description
1 polymer ?
#
loop_
_entity_poly.entity_id
_entity_poly.type
_entity_poly.pdbx_seq_one_letter_code
_entity_poly.pdbx_strand_id
1 'polypeptide(L)'
;MLGKYKAVLALLLEIILVPLTLLMTLGLWVPTLAGIWLPLGTRIALDESPRITRKGLIIPDLRYLVGDCQLAHITNASLSHPSRWLLN
;
A
#
# COMPACT_ATOMS: atom_id res chain seq x y z
N MET A 1 18.58 36.94 16.97
CA MET A 1 18.61 35.48 16.72
C MET A 1 17.27 34.78 16.95
N LEU A 2 16.19 35.52 17.28
CA LEU A 2 14.86 34.97 17.62
C LEU A 2 14.07 34.41 16.40
N GLY A 3 14.25 34.98 15.21
CA GLY A 3 13.54 34.52 14.01
C GLY A 3 14.03 33.18 13.45
N LYS A 4 15.32 32.86 13.67
CA LYS A 4 15.95 31.69 13.06
C LYS A 4 15.49 30.38 13.73
N TYR A 5 15.27 30.37 15.05
CA TYR A 5 14.72 29.19 15.72
C TYR A 5 13.26 28.95 15.34
N LYS A 6 12.46 30.00 15.12
CA LYS A 6 11.07 29.86 14.68
C LYS A 6 10.98 29.23 13.29
N ALA A 7 11.87 29.65 12.38
CA ALA A 7 11.96 29.07 11.05
C ALA A 7 12.42 27.60 11.09
N VAL A 8 13.44 27.28 11.90
CA VAL A 8 13.89 25.89 12.08
C VAL A 8 12.79 25.02 12.69
N LEU A 9 12.08 25.52 13.69
CA LEU A 9 10.99 24.78 14.32
C LEU A 9 9.81 24.54 13.35
N ALA A 10 9.46 25.54 12.55
CA ALA A 10 8.42 25.40 11.53
C ALA A 10 8.80 24.36 10.47
N LEU A 11 10.06 24.40 10.01
CA LEU A 11 10.56 23.45 9.01
C LEU A 11 10.62 22.02 9.57
N LEU A 12 11.02 21.86 10.82
CA LEU A 12 11.04 20.57 11.50
C LEU A 12 9.61 20.02 11.70
N LEU A 13 8.66 20.89 12.05
CA LEU A 13 7.24 20.53 12.14
C LEU A 13 6.69 20.07 10.79
N GLU A 14 7.00 20.79 9.70
CA GLU A 14 6.53 20.46 8.36
C GLU A 14 7.10 19.10 7.88
N ILE A 15 8.38 18.85 8.14
CA ILE A 15 9.02 17.55 7.85
C ILE A 15 8.34 16.40 8.58
N ILE A 16 7.73 16.62 9.75
CA ILE A 16 6.99 15.58 10.48
C ILE A 16 5.54 15.49 9.97
N LEU A 17 4.89 16.62 9.72
CA LEU A 17 3.49 16.66 9.32
C LEU A 17 3.27 16.10 7.90
N VAL A 18 4.16 16.39 6.96
CA VAL A 18 4.05 15.91 5.58
C VAL A 18 4.00 14.39 5.49
N PRO A 19 4.97 13.61 6.01
CA PRO A 19 4.91 12.15 5.93
C PRO A 19 3.72 11.59 6.72
N LEU A 20 3.34 12.20 7.86
CA LEU A 20 2.20 11.76 8.65
C LEU A 20 0.88 11.93 7.88
N THR A 21 0.69 13.07 7.22
CA THR A 21 -0.48 13.32 6.36
C THR A 21 -0.47 12.43 5.12
N LEU A 22 0.70 12.17 4.54
CA LEU A 22 0.86 11.18 3.46
C LEU A 22 0.41 9.79 3.95
N LEU A 23 0.87 9.35 5.12
CA LEU A 23 0.51 8.04 5.67
C LEU A 23 -1.00 7.92 5.93
N MET A 24 -1.61 8.99 6.47
CA MET A 24 -3.06 9.04 6.71
C MET A 24 -3.88 9.05 5.41
N THR A 25 -3.31 9.55 4.32
CA THR A 25 -3.97 9.66 3.02
C THR A 25 -3.54 8.58 2.02
N LEU A 26 -2.91 7.49 2.49
CA LEU A 26 -2.45 6.37 1.64
C LEU A 26 -3.52 5.93 0.62
N GLY A 27 -4.78 5.81 1.06
CA GLY A 27 -5.88 5.40 0.18
C GLY A 27 -6.20 6.35 -0.97
N LEU A 28 -5.76 7.61 -0.92
CA LEU A 28 -5.99 8.62 -1.95
C LEU A 28 -4.85 8.71 -2.97
N TRP A 29 -3.60 8.75 -2.51
CA TRP A 29 -2.44 8.95 -3.41
C TRP A 29 -1.80 7.65 -3.89
N VAL A 30 -1.86 6.57 -3.10
CA VAL A 30 -1.30 5.27 -3.51
C VAL A 30 -1.95 4.75 -4.78
N PRO A 31 -3.29 4.79 -4.96
CA PRO A 31 -3.89 4.38 -6.22
C PRO A 31 -3.43 5.23 -7.41
N THR A 32 -3.21 6.53 -7.22
CA THR A 32 -2.74 7.44 -8.28
C THR A 32 -1.32 7.11 -8.71
N LEU A 33 -0.42 6.84 -7.76
CA LEU A 33 0.95 6.39 -8.06
C LEU A 33 0.97 4.98 -8.67
N ALA A 34 0.14 4.08 -8.15
CA ALA A 34 -0.03 2.74 -8.70
C ALA A 34 -0.46 2.84 -10.17
N GLY A 35 -1.38 3.74 -10.52
CA GLY A 35 -1.82 4.00 -11.90
C GLY A 35 -0.75 4.51 -12.87
N ILE A 36 0.44 4.93 -12.39
CA ILE A 36 1.58 5.23 -13.29
C ILE A 36 2.16 3.93 -13.88
N TRP A 37 2.13 2.84 -13.10
CA TRP A 37 2.66 1.54 -13.47
C TRP A 37 1.58 0.54 -13.86
N LEU A 38 0.37 0.70 -13.33
CA LEU A 38 -0.79 -0.16 -13.55
C LEU A 38 -1.68 0.41 -14.66
N PRO A 39 -2.19 -0.44 -15.58
CA PRO A 39 -3.16 -0.03 -16.59
C PRO A 39 -4.41 0.65 -15.98
N LEU A 40 -5.00 1.58 -16.71
CA LEU A 40 -6.27 2.18 -16.32
C LEU A 40 -7.36 1.10 -16.22
N GLY A 41 -8.17 1.16 -15.16
CA GLY A 41 -9.22 0.16 -14.91
C GLY A 41 -8.75 -1.09 -14.17
N THR A 42 -7.53 -1.10 -13.63
CA THR A 42 -7.09 -2.19 -12.76
C THR A 42 -7.87 -2.25 -11.47
N ARG A 43 -8.41 -3.43 -11.16
CA ARG A 43 -9.05 -3.73 -9.88
C ARG A 43 -8.46 -5.00 -9.32
N ILE A 44 -8.09 -4.95 -8.05
CA ILE A 44 -7.73 -6.12 -7.28
C ILE A 44 -8.99 -6.53 -6.53
N ALA A 45 -9.62 -7.60 -6.99
CA ALA A 45 -10.76 -8.21 -6.29
C ALA A 45 -10.24 -9.30 -5.36
N LEU A 46 -10.57 -9.17 -4.07
CA LEU A 46 -10.40 -10.22 -3.09
C LEU A 46 -11.81 -10.73 -2.77
N ASP A 47 -12.17 -11.90 -3.31
CA ASP A 47 -13.47 -12.50 -3.02
C ASP A 47 -13.58 -12.92 -1.57
N GLU A 48 -12.46 -13.33 -0.99
CA GLU A 48 -12.34 -13.74 0.40
C GLU A 48 -11.41 -12.81 1.17
N SER A 49 -11.81 -12.49 2.40
CA SER A 49 -11.03 -11.62 3.27
C SER A 49 -9.68 -12.27 3.60
N PRO A 50 -8.56 -11.56 3.41
CA PRO A 50 -7.26 -12.08 3.75
C PRO A 50 -7.18 -12.29 5.27
N ARG A 51 -6.55 -13.40 5.67
CA ARG A 51 -6.44 -13.81 7.08
C ARG A 51 -5.02 -13.62 7.55
N ILE A 52 -4.85 -12.80 8.59
CA ILE A 52 -3.57 -12.66 9.27
C ILE A 52 -3.42 -13.82 10.24
N THR A 53 -2.35 -14.60 10.11
CA THR A 53 -2.01 -15.70 11.02
C THR A 53 -0.62 -15.49 11.62
N ARG A 54 -0.26 -16.28 12.65
CA ARG A 54 1.09 -16.22 13.25
C ARG A 54 2.22 -16.52 12.27
N LYS A 55 1.95 -17.24 11.17
CA LYS A 55 2.94 -17.64 10.17
C LYS A 55 3.05 -16.65 9.00
N GLY A 56 2.09 -15.73 8.87
CA GLY A 56 2.03 -14.80 7.76
C GLY A 56 0.60 -14.39 7.38
N LEU A 57 0.51 -13.65 6.29
CA LEU A 57 -0.75 -13.23 5.67
C LEU A 57 -1.19 -14.31 4.67
N ILE A 58 -2.38 -14.86 4.86
CA ILE A 58 -3.01 -15.80 3.93
C ILE A 58 -4.00 -15.02 3.06
N ILE A 59 -3.82 -15.09 1.75
CA ILE A 59 -4.67 -14.46 0.74
C ILE A 59 -5.37 -15.60 -0.02
N PRO A 60 -6.59 -15.98 0.38
CA PRO A 60 -7.29 -17.14 -0.17
C PRO A 60 -7.63 -16.99 -1.65
N ASP A 61 -8.10 -15.81 -2.07
CA ASP A 61 -8.44 -15.52 -3.46
C ASP A 61 -8.04 -14.09 -3.83
N LEU A 62 -7.23 -13.95 -4.88
CA LEU A 62 -6.79 -12.67 -5.41
C LEU A 62 -6.95 -12.66 -6.93
N ARG A 63 -7.85 -11.80 -7.41
CA ARG A 63 -8.10 -11.60 -8.84
C ARG A 63 -7.62 -10.21 -9.26
N TYR A 64 -6.72 -10.18 -10.22
CA TYR A 64 -6.25 -8.97 -10.87
C TYR A 64 -7.02 -8.78 -12.17
N LEU A 65 -7.89 -7.78 -12.19
CA LEU A 65 -8.80 -7.47 -13.29
C LEU A 65 -8.36 -6.15 -13.94
N VAL A 66 -8.53 -6.02 -15.24
CA VAL A 66 -8.44 -4.75 -15.99
C VAL A 66 -9.75 -4.58 -16.73
N GLY A 67 -10.61 -3.68 -16.25
CA GLY A 67 -12.01 -3.63 -16.69
C GLY A 67 -12.71 -4.94 -16.33
N ASP A 68 -13.26 -5.64 -17.33
CA ASP A 68 -13.90 -6.96 -17.18
C ASP A 68 -12.96 -8.14 -17.50
N CYS A 69 -11.70 -7.87 -17.85
CA CYS A 69 -10.74 -8.90 -18.22
C CYS A 69 -9.90 -9.32 -17.00
N GLN A 70 -9.90 -10.61 -16.66
CA GLN A 70 -9.04 -11.16 -15.61
C GLN A 70 -7.62 -11.40 -16.17
N LEU A 71 -6.66 -10.60 -15.72
CA LEU A 71 -5.26 -10.74 -16.12
C LEU A 71 -4.51 -11.80 -15.31
N ALA A 72 -4.77 -11.87 -14.01
CA ALA A 72 -4.15 -12.86 -13.14
C ALA A 72 -5.12 -13.31 -12.05
N HIS A 73 -5.02 -14.58 -11.68
CA HIS A 73 -5.78 -15.16 -10.59
C HIS A 73 -4.83 -16.00 -9.76
N ILE A 74 -4.78 -15.69 -8.48
CA ILE A 74 -3.91 -16.35 -7.52
C ILE A 74 -4.80 -16.87 -6.39
N THR A 75 -4.76 -18.17 -6.19
CA THR A 75 -5.49 -18.87 -5.13
C THR A 75 -4.52 -19.32 -4.05
N ASN A 76 -4.92 -19.20 -2.78
CA ASN A 76 -4.14 -19.63 -1.61
C ASN A 76 -2.71 -19.07 -1.54
N ALA A 77 -2.53 -17.81 -1.96
CA ALA A 77 -1.25 -17.15 -1.78
C ALA A 77 -0.94 -16.99 -0.30
N SER A 78 0.29 -17.33 0.09
CA SER A 78 0.77 -17.09 1.44
C SER A 78 1.96 -16.14 1.42
N LEU A 79 1.84 -15.04 2.16
CA LEU A 79 2.92 -14.10 2.39
C LEU A 79 3.50 -14.40 3.78
N SER A 80 4.61 -15.12 3.82
CA SER A 80 5.31 -15.43 5.07
C SER A 80 6.59 -14.60 5.18
N HIS A 81 6.98 -14.28 6.41
CA HIS A 81 8.19 -13.49 6.69
C HIS A 81 9.11 -14.20 7.69
N PRO A 82 9.87 -15.22 7.24
CA PRO A 82 10.98 -15.77 8.04
C PRO A 82 12.22 -14.86 8.02
N SER A 83 12.51 -14.17 6.91
CA SER A 83 13.60 -13.19 6.78
C SER A 83 13.45 -12.22 5.58
N ARG A 84 12.69 -12.61 4.56
CA ARG A 84 12.24 -11.78 3.42
C ARG A 84 10.80 -12.19 3.08
N TRP A 85 10.02 -11.25 2.55
CA TRP A 85 8.70 -11.54 2.02
C TRP A 85 8.81 -12.52 0.85
N LEU A 86 8.27 -13.72 1.03
CA LEU A 86 8.12 -14.74 -0.01
C LEU A 86 6.64 -14.84 -0.37
N LEU A 87 6.34 -14.72 -1.65
CA LEU A 87 5.04 -15.03 -2.23
C LEU A 87 5.13 -16.47 -2.74
N ASN A 88 4.38 -17.37 -2.11
CA ASN A 88 4.34 -18.78 -2.45
C ASN A 88 2.90 -19.23 -2.70
#